data_AF-A0A6L8M6I4-F1
#
_entry.id   AF-A0A6L8M6I4-F1
#
_cell.length_a   1.000
_cell.length_b   1.000
_cell.length_c   1.000
_cell.angle_alpha   90.00
_cell.angle_beta   90.00
_cell.angle_gamma   90.00
#
_symmetry.space_group_name_H-M   'P 1'
#
loop_
_entity.id
_entity.type
_entity.pdbx_description
1 polymer ?
#
loop_
_entity_poly.entity_id
_entity_poly.type
_entity_poly.pdbx_seq_one_letter_code
_entity_poly.pdbx_strand_id
1 'polypeptide(L)'
;QVIQHIEGALTEEGELRQERVTEYERDATGAVLEKRVRSGKDWTGAVSRRSVSYRYNAAGQVIEKQTQGGGIARTVYDAQGRVQYKINALGYVTEYGYDAADRKTHTTRYAKALTSLSEWTAERVSSALTGEHRITEHRYDDAGRLAFDIDAMGYATGYEYDEANRVIKTTRYAKPVTQSNWSSASERNRVSQSIYDAKGQLRYTINEQGGVSERGYDAMGRVTHTLTYDQAPALSGRSDASLSAFKAKLSEEVQAGRVRSALSVYDALGRVEFELDAEGYVVQYQYNRHFEKSRKKVYVNNQALKAALEAVRREDAALDDGAAIRLALSRLSSPDALSAQLTEQLDTLNTQQARIERMTHALDQVSSEIAQTHADNGVLGDKLHAAAQRLQGLSQQASLEAARQSELAQRITGLQDDIRQEEQALIGQYQAEVTLAHTKVQEAKNALKAKPNDAVLKQALAMATKDEQAAKARLSTIESQISAHPFGDEAKAEAVNITPQTPSVGAFNPNPHRDDVKASAGLDDVDA
;
A
#
# COMPACT_ATOMS: atom_id res chain seq x y z
N GLN A 1 53.61 -1.07 1.05
CA GLN A 1 53.20 -2.47 1.36
C GLN A 1 51.91 -2.79 0.61
N VAL A 2 51.76 -3.99 0.05
CA VAL A 2 50.50 -4.45 -0.55
C VAL A 2 49.84 -5.45 0.40
N ILE A 3 48.60 -5.20 0.83
CA ILE A 3 47.84 -6.07 1.73
C ILE A 3 46.58 -6.53 1.00
N GLN A 4 46.35 -7.84 0.96
CA GLN A 4 45.17 -8.44 0.33
C GLN A 4 44.22 -9.01 1.39
N HIS A 5 42.94 -8.72 1.23
CA HIS A 5 41.84 -9.31 1.99
C HIS A 5 40.93 -10.08 1.04
N ILE A 6 40.75 -11.37 1.31
CA ILE A 6 40.03 -12.30 0.44
C ILE A 6 38.78 -12.77 1.18
N GLU A 7 37.62 -12.57 0.56
CA GLU A 7 36.34 -13.11 1.01
C GLU A 7 35.88 -14.17 0.00
N GLY A 8 35.43 -15.31 0.52
CA GLY A 8 35.02 -16.44 -0.32
C GLY A 8 34.15 -17.43 0.45
N ALA A 9 33.42 -18.24 -0.31
CA ALA A 9 32.66 -19.37 0.21
C ALA A 9 33.52 -20.64 0.14
N LEU A 10 33.36 -21.55 1.11
CA LEU A 10 33.93 -22.89 1.01
C LEU A 10 33.06 -23.73 0.07
N THR A 11 33.69 -24.45 -0.86
CA THR A 11 32.99 -25.48 -1.64
C THR A 11 32.63 -26.67 -0.74
N GLU A 12 31.76 -27.57 -1.20
CA GLU A 12 31.45 -28.82 -0.49
C GLU A 12 32.69 -29.68 -0.24
N GLU A 13 33.75 -29.49 -1.03
CA GLU A 13 35.06 -30.15 -0.93
C GLU A 13 36.05 -29.40 -0.01
N GLY A 14 35.63 -28.29 0.60
CA GLY A 14 36.46 -27.49 1.52
C GLY A 14 37.43 -26.51 0.85
N GLU A 15 37.32 -26.30 -0.46
CA GLU A 15 38.16 -25.34 -1.18
C GLU A 15 37.59 -23.92 -1.08
N LEU A 16 38.46 -22.92 -0.89
CA LEU A 16 38.04 -21.52 -0.83
C LEU A 16 37.72 -21.00 -2.25
N ARG A 17 36.45 -20.85 -2.58
CA ARG A 17 36.00 -20.12 -3.76
C ARG A 17 36.06 -18.62 -3.48
N GLN A 18 37.08 -17.95 -4.00
CA GLN A 18 37.22 -16.49 -3.87
C GLN A 18 36.07 -15.79 -4.60
N GLU A 19 35.26 -15.00 -3.89
CA GLU A 19 34.15 -14.25 -4.46
C GLU A 19 34.46 -12.76 -4.56
N ARG A 20 35.36 -12.28 -3.68
CA ARG A 20 35.80 -10.89 -3.63
C ARG A 20 37.22 -10.77 -3.07
N VAL A 21 38.05 -10.01 -3.77
CA VAL A 21 39.39 -9.64 -3.31
C VAL A 21 39.46 -8.12 -3.17
N THR A 22 39.91 -7.66 -2.01
CA THR A 22 40.21 -6.25 -1.74
C THR A 22 41.71 -6.10 -1.49
N GLU A 23 42.37 -5.30 -2.31
CA GLU A 23 43.80 -5.01 -2.25
C GLU A 23 44.03 -3.57 -1.79
N TYR A 24 44.98 -3.38 -0.89
CA TYR A 24 45.40 -2.08 -0.38
C TYR A 24 46.89 -1.88 -0.66
N GLU A 25 47.22 -0.80 -1.37
CA GLU A 25 48.58 -0.30 -1.47
C GLU A 25 48.77 0.79 -0.42
N ARG A 26 49.83 0.68 0.38
CA ARG A 26 50.17 1.61 1.45
C ARG A 26 51.57 2.17 1.29
N ASP A 27 51.75 3.43 1.68
CA ASP A 27 53.07 4.06 1.75
C ASP A 27 53.92 3.53 2.92
N ALA A 28 55.12 4.09 3.11
CA ALA A 28 56.05 3.69 4.17
C ALA A 28 55.57 4.02 5.59
N THR A 29 54.57 4.92 5.73
CA THR A 29 53.95 5.32 7.00
C THR A 29 52.68 4.52 7.32
N GLY A 30 52.21 3.70 6.36
CA GLY A 30 51.02 2.88 6.49
C GLY A 30 49.74 3.53 5.94
N ALA A 31 49.81 4.74 5.38
CA ALA A 31 48.67 5.41 4.75
C ALA A 31 48.28 4.71 3.44
N VAL A 32 46.98 4.56 3.18
CA VAL A 32 46.47 3.89 1.97
C VAL A 32 46.64 4.84 0.78
N LEU A 33 47.36 4.39 -0.25
CA LEU A 33 47.55 5.10 -1.52
C LEU A 33 46.54 4.64 -2.57
N GLU A 34 46.27 3.33 -2.62
CA GLU A 34 45.29 2.74 -3.52
C GLU A 34 44.47 1.66 -2.81
N LYS A 35 43.17 1.60 -3.09
CA LYS A 35 42.29 0.48 -2.73
C LYS A 35 41.67 -0.08 -4.00
N ARG A 36 41.82 -1.36 -4.26
CA ARG A 36 41.24 -2.04 -5.42
C ARG A 36 40.33 -3.18 -4.99
N VAL A 37 39.10 -3.20 -5.49
CA VAL A 37 38.11 -4.26 -5.21
C VAL A 37 37.80 -4.98 -6.52
N ARG A 38 38.01 -6.30 -6.53
CA ARG A 38 37.69 -7.19 -7.65
C ARG A 38 36.68 -8.25 -7.18
N SER A 39 35.57 -8.40 -7.89
CA SER A 39 34.53 -9.38 -7.55
C SER A 39 33.68 -9.78 -8.77
N GLY A 40 32.84 -10.81 -8.62
CA GLY A 40 31.81 -11.19 -9.59
C GLY A 40 31.99 -12.57 -10.23
N LYS A 41 30.99 -13.03 -10.99
CA LYS A 41 30.95 -14.36 -11.64
C LYS A 41 32.14 -14.62 -12.58
N ASP A 42 32.73 -13.56 -13.13
CA ASP A 42 33.86 -13.60 -14.06
C ASP A 42 35.24 -13.50 -13.36
N TRP A 43 35.29 -13.53 -12.02
CA TRP A 43 36.55 -13.51 -11.27
C TRP A 43 37.25 -14.87 -11.38
N THR A 44 38.45 -14.88 -11.94
CA THR A 44 39.28 -16.10 -12.12
C THR A 44 40.49 -16.15 -11.17
N GLY A 45 40.49 -15.39 -10.08
CA GLY A 45 41.65 -15.26 -9.18
C GLY A 45 42.72 -14.27 -9.67
N ALA A 46 42.72 -13.88 -10.95
CA ALA A 46 43.70 -12.95 -11.53
C ALA A 46 43.09 -11.71 -12.18
N VAL A 47 41.94 -11.83 -12.86
CA VAL A 47 41.30 -10.75 -13.62
C VAL A 47 39.81 -10.69 -13.30
N SER A 48 39.27 -9.48 -13.13
CA SER A 48 37.83 -9.23 -13.12
C SER A 48 37.52 -8.07 -14.07
N ARG A 49 36.51 -8.23 -14.92
CA ARG A 49 35.90 -7.11 -15.67
C ARG A 49 35.21 -6.11 -14.75
N ARG A 50 35.04 -6.48 -13.49
CA ARG A 50 34.34 -5.73 -12.44
C ARG A 50 35.33 -5.28 -11.37
N SER A 51 36.21 -4.35 -11.74
CA SER A 51 37.19 -3.73 -10.84
C SER A 51 36.73 -2.32 -10.46
N VAL A 52 36.83 -1.99 -9.17
CA VAL A 52 36.67 -0.63 -8.64
C VAL A 52 37.94 -0.26 -7.92
N SER A 53 38.59 0.83 -8.30
CA SER A 53 39.79 1.34 -7.62
C SER A 53 39.55 2.74 -7.05
N TYR A 54 40.26 3.05 -5.96
CA TYR A 54 40.28 4.35 -5.30
C TYR A 54 41.73 4.74 -5.10
N ARG A 55 42.11 5.97 -5.45
CA ARG A 55 43.40 6.55 -5.11
C ARG A 55 43.23 7.66 -4.09
N TYR A 56 44.19 7.80 -3.19
CA TYR A 56 44.14 8.74 -2.08
C TYR A 56 45.32 9.73 -2.12
N ASN A 57 45.11 10.93 -1.60
CA ASN A 57 46.19 11.88 -1.31
C ASN A 57 46.88 11.56 0.03
N ALA A 58 47.94 12.30 0.37
CA ALA A 58 48.66 12.13 1.63
C ALA A 58 47.80 12.36 2.89
N ALA A 59 46.68 13.08 2.78
CA ALA A 59 45.71 13.28 3.85
C ALA A 59 44.67 12.14 3.95
N GLY A 60 44.79 11.09 3.14
CA GLY A 60 43.87 9.95 3.12
C GLY A 60 42.53 10.23 2.43
N GLN A 61 42.42 11.31 1.66
CA GLN A 61 41.21 11.69 0.94
C GLN A 61 41.21 11.12 -0.48
N VAL A 62 40.06 10.63 -0.94
CA VAL A 62 39.93 10.03 -2.28
C VAL A 62 40.07 11.11 -3.35
N ILE A 63 41.07 10.98 -4.23
CA ILE A 63 41.32 11.88 -5.37
C ILE A 63 40.86 11.28 -6.70
N GLU A 64 40.79 9.96 -6.80
CA GLU A 64 40.36 9.26 -8.02
C GLU A 64 39.55 8.02 -7.64
N LYS A 65 38.46 7.77 -8.39
CA LYS A 65 37.64 6.57 -8.30
C LYS A 65 37.40 6.02 -9.69
N GLN A 66 37.88 4.82 -9.95
CA GLN A 66 37.52 4.07 -11.15
C GLN A 66 36.28 3.23 -10.88
N THR A 67 35.27 3.38 -11.72
CA THR A 67 34.05 2.59 -11.68
C THR A 67 34.25 1.24 -12.36
N GLN A 68 33.31 0.33 -12.11
CA GLN A 68 33.25 -1.00 -12.70
C GLN A 68 33.27 -1.02 -14.25
N GLY A 69 32.76 0.04 -14.89
CA GLY A 69 32.80 0.19 -16.35
C GLY A 69 34.07 0.84 -16.90
N GLY A 70 35.11 1.03 -16.07
CA GLY A 70 36.38 1.65 -16.45
C GLY A 70 36.39 3.19 -16.39
N GLY A 71 35.23 3.83 -16.27
CA GLY A 71 35.12 5.29 -16.17
C GLY A 71 35.74 5.84 -14.89
N ILE A 72 36.49 6.94 -14.99
CA ILE A 72 37.28 7.53 -13.89
C ILE A 72 36.67 8.84 -13.42
N ALA A 73 36.18 8.88 -12.18
CA ALA A 73 35.78 10.11 -11.51
C ALA A 73 36.91 10.65 -10.64
N ARG A 74 37.04 11.97 -10.54
CA ARG A 74 38.08 12.64 -9.75
C ARG A 74 37.50 13.65 -8.77
N THR A 75 38.19 13.81 -7.64
CA THR A 75 37.86 14.80 -6.62
C THR A 75 39.12 15.60 -6.32
N VAL A 76 39.01 16.92 -6.44
CA VAL A 76 40.09 17.87 -6.18
C VAL A 76 39.71 18.69 -4.96
N TYR A 77 40.64 18.82 -4.02
CA TYR A 77 40.44 19.49 -2.75
C TYR A 77 41.15 20.85 -2.75
N ASP A 78 40.61 21.81 -2.01
CA ASP A 78 41.28 23.08 -1.74
C ASP A 78 42.37 22.93 -0.68
N ALA A 79 43.07 24.03 -0.36
CA ALA A 79 44.13 24.05 0.63
C ALA A 79 43.65 23.72 2.06
N GLN A 80 42.35 23.82 2.34
CA GLN A 80 41.72 23.45 3.62
C GLN A 80 41.23 21.99 3.63
N GLY A 81 41.44 21.24 2.54
CA GLY A 81 41.01 19.84 2.42
C GLY A 81 39.52 19.69 2.12
N ARG A 82 38.82 20.74 1.70
CA ARG A 82 37.41 20.69 1.29
C ARG A 82 37.31 20.40 -0.20
N VAL A 83 36.23 19.79 -0.65
CA VAL A 83 36.08 19.43 -2.07
C VAL A 83 35.85 20.68 -2.91
N GLN A 84 36.82 21.10 -3.71
CA GLN A 84 36.67 22.24 -4.62
C GLN A 84 36.10 21.81 -5.98
N TYR A 85 36.54 20.69 -6.54
CA TYR A 85 36.03 20.18 -7.81
C TYR A 85 35.70 18.68 -7.76
N LYS A 86 34.57 18.31 -8.36
CA LYS A 86 34.24 16.93 -8.74
C LYS A 86 34.17 16.83 -10.24
N ILE A 87 34.89 15.86 -10.79
CA ILE A 87 34.93 15.57 -12.22
C ILE A 87 34.36 14.17 -12.42
N ASN A 88 33.28 14.05 -13.19
CA ASN A 88 32.68 12.75 -13.47
C ASN A 88 33.48 11.96 -14.52
N ALA A 89 33.11 10.70 -14.75
CA ALA A 89 33.78 9.83 -15.71
C ALA A 89 33.78 10.33 -17.17
N LEU A 90 32.91 11.29 -17.50
CA LEU A 90 32.81 11.92 -18.82
C LEU A 90 33.56 13.25 -18.89
N GLY A 91 34.24 13.67 -17.82
CA GLY A 91 35.01 14.91 -17.77
C GLY A 91 34.22 16.17 -17.39
N TYR A 92 32.91 16.07 -17.14
CA TYR A 92 32.13 17.24 -16.70
C TYR A 92 32.48 17.61 -15.26
N VAL A 93 32.64 18.91 -15.03
CA VAL A 93 33.13 19.48 -13.77
C VAL A 93 32.00 20.12 -12.98
N THR A 94 31.95 19.83 -11.69
CA THR A 94 31.18 20.56 -10.69
C THR A 94 32.15 21.18 -9.69
N GLU A 95 32.13 22.50 -9.58
CA GLU A 95 32.88 23.27 -8.59
C GLU A 95 32.01 23.59 -7.37
N TYR A 96 32.63 23.66 -6.20
CA TYR A 96 32.01 24.09 -4.95
C TYR A 96 32.81 25.22 -4.32
N GLY A 97 32.13 26.32 -4.01
CA GLY A 97 32.69 27.41 -3.22
C GLY A 97 32.17 27.40 -1.80
N TYR A 98 32.98 27.90 -0.87
CA TYR A 98 32.71 27.90 0.56
C TYR A 98 32.97 29.27 1.18
N ASP A 99 32.27 29.59 2.26
CA ASP A 99 32.59 30.74 3.10
C ASP A 99 33.68 30.41 4.15
N ALA A 100 33.98 31.39 5.00
CA ALA A 100 34.96 31.24 6.07
C ALA A 100 34.51 30.29 7.22
N ALA A 101 33.24 29.90 7.23
CA ALA A 101 32.67 28.95 8.21
C ALA A 101 32.48 27.54 7.61
N ASP A 102 33.17 27.24 6.51
CA ASP A 102 33.12 25.97 5.77
C ASP A 102 31.74 25.59 5.23
N ARG A 103 30.84 26.57 5.06
CA ARG A 103 29.52 26.36 4.46
C ARG A 103 29.58 26.62 2.97
N LYS A 104 28.96 25.74 2.19
CA LYS A 104 28.97 25.81 0.72
C LYS A 104 28.13 27.00 0.23
N THR A 105 28.74 28.01 -0.37
CA THR A 105 28.07 29.22 -0.87
C THR A 105 27.58 29.12 -2.30
N HIS A 106 28.23 28.30 -3.13
CA HIS A 106 27.79 28.09 -4.51
C HIS A 106 28.21 26.73 -5.05
N THR A 107 27.52 26.30 -6.10
CA THR A 107 27.85 25.13 -6.90
C THR A 107 27.83 25.53 -8.38
N THR A 108 28.97 25.46 -9.05
CA THR A 108 29.09 25.79 -10.48
C THR A 108 29.19 24.51 -11.29
N ARG A 109 28.33 24.33 -12.28
CA ARG A 109 28.40 23.22 -13.24
C ARG A 109 28.81 23.72 -14.60
N TYR A 110 29.89 23.17 -15.14
CA TYR A 110 30.44 23.57 -16.43
C TYR A 110 29.85 22.73 -17.55
N ALA A 111 29.43 23.38 -18.62
CA ALA A 111 28.80 22.71 -19.77
C ALA A 111 29.83 21.97 -20.64
N LYS A 112 31.10 22.34 -20.57
CA LYS A 112 32.18 21.74 -21.34
C LYS A 112 32.96 20.73 -20.49
N ALA A 113 33.12 19.52 -21.01
CA ALA A 113 33.93 18.49 -20.38
C ALA A 113 35.43 18.76 -20.52
N LEU A 114 36.21 18.41 -19.50
CA LEU A 114 37.66 18.32 -19.56
C LEU A 114 38.08 16.99 -20.18
N THR A 115 39.06 17.01 -21.08
CA THR A 115 39.54 15.81 -21.77
C THR A 115 40.69 15.12 -21.02
N SER A 116 41.74 15.86 -20.68
CA SER A 116 42.84 15.38 -19.83
C SER A 116 43.67 16.54 -19.31
N LEU A 117 44.19 16.39 -18.09
CA LEU A 117 45.16 17.31 -17.47
C LEU A 117 46.40 16.51 -17.08
N SER A 118 47.58 17.16 -17.14
CA SER A 118 48.82 16.57 -16.65
C SER A 118 48.75 16.25 -15.16
N GLU A 119 48.07 17.11 -14.40
CA GLU A 119 47.84 16.98 -12.97
C GLU A 119 46.46 17.53 -12.63
N TRP A 120 45.79 16.91 -11.65
CA TRP A 120 44.45 17.28 -11.21
C TRP A 120 44.51 18.11 -9.92
N THR A 121 45.27 19.21 -9.95
CA THR A 121 45.29 20.20 -8.86
C THR A 121 44.19 21.25 -9.06
N ALA A 122 43.84 21.97 -8.00
CA ALA A 122 42.82 23.02 -8.07
C ALA A 122 43.18 24.10 -9.10
N GLU A 123 44.45 24.51 -9.15
CA GLU A 123 44.96 25.54 -10.07
C GLU A 123 44.88 25.09 -11.53
N ARG A 124 45.23 23.82 -11.80
CA ARG A 124 45.20 23.25 -13.16
C ARG A 124 43.79 23.03 -13.66
N VAL A 125 42.89 22.54 -12.80
CA VAL A 125 41.47 22.41 -13.14
C VAL A 125 40.87 23.79 -13.41
N SER A 126 41.03 24.75 -12.49
CA SER A 126 40.51 26.11 -12.64
C SER A 126 40.96 26.77 -13.95
N SER A 127 42.25 26.67 -14.29
CA SER A 127 42.81 27.24 -15.51
C SER A 127 42.28 26.60 -16.80
N ALA A 128 41.77 25.37 -16.74
CA ALA A 128 41.27 24.64 -17.90
C ALA A 128 39.75 24.80 -18.13
N LEU A 129 39.03 25.33 -17.13
CA LEU A 129 37.59 25.55 -17.23
C LEU A 129 37.28 26.68 -18.21
N THR A 130 36.43 26.39 -19.19
CA THR A 130 36.04 27.33 -20.24
C THR A 130 34.57 27.12 -20.64
N GLY A 131 33.96 28.16 -21.20
CA GLY A 131 32.60 28.10 -21.74
C GLY A 131 31.49 28.36 -20.72
N GLU A 132 30.27 28.09 -21.16
CA GLU A 132 29.06 28.31 -20.37
C GLU A 132 29.04 27.46 -19.10
N HIS A 133 28.49 28.05 -18.03
CA HIS A 133 28.34 27.41 -16.74
C HIS A 133 27.03 27.83 -16.08
N ARG A 134 26.57 27.01 -15.13
CA ARG A 134 25.36 27.25 -14.35
C ARG A 134 25.72 27.30 -12.88
N ILE A 135 25.36 28.39 -12.20
CA ILE A 135 25.68 28.61 -10.79
C ILE A 135 24.41 28.43 -9.96
N THR A 136 24.46 27.59 -8.94
CA THR A 136 23.45 27.56 -7.87
C THR A 136 24.08 28.20 -6.64
N GLU A 137 23.41 29.17 -6.00
CA GLU A 137 23.92 29.86 -4.82
C GLU A 137 23.15 29.47 -3.56
N HIS A 138 23.85 29.48 -2.44
CA HIS A 138 23.30 29.25 -1.11
C HIS A 138 23.70 30.41 -0.21
N ARG A 139 22.72 31.04 0.43
CA ARG A 139 22.94 32.13 1.39
C ARG A 139 22.48 31.69 2.76
N TYR A 140 23.24 32.08 3.77
CA TYR A 140 23.00 31.67 5.15
C TYR A 140 22.63 32.88 6.01
N ASP A 141 21.79 32.66 7.02
CA ASP A 141 21.52 33.66 8.05
C ASP A 141 22.68 33.74 9.06
N ASP A 142 22.58 34.74 9.96
CA ASP A 142 23.58 34.98 11.02
C ASP A 142 23.73 33.79 11.98
N ALA A 143 22.70 32.94 12.07
CA ALA A 143 22.68 31.75 12.91
C ALA A 143 23.26 30.50 12.23
N GLY A 144 23.76 30.60 11.00
CA GLY A 144 24.36 29.45 10.33
C GLY A 144 23.48 28.75 9.29
N ARG A 145 22.19 29.10 9.19
CA ARG A 145 21.14 28.29 8.56
C ARG A 145 20.87 28.77 7.15
N LEU A 146 20.45 27.87 6.26
CA LEU A 146 20.20 28.19 4.85
C LEU A 146 19.02 29.16 4.73
N ALA A 147 19.28 30.45 4.48
CA ALA A 147 18.26 31.46 4.29
C ALA A 147 17.70 31.44 2.87
N PHE A 148 18.54 31.20 1.86
CA PHE A 148 18.13 31.16 0.45
C PHE A 148 18.89 30.09 -0.33
N ASP A 149 18.15 29.37 -1.18
CA ASP A 149 18.66 28.53 -2.26
C ASP A 149 18.26 29.15 -3.60
N ILE A 150 19.24 29.49 -4.44
CA ILE A 150 19.03 30.23 -5.68
C ILE A 150 19.48 29.36 -6.84
N ASP A 151 18.55 29.05 -7.73
CA ASP A 151 18.85 28.22 -8.90
C ASP A 151 19.66 28.97 -9.97
N ALA A 152 20.09 28.24 -11.00
CA ALA A 152 20.90 28.81 -12.08
C ALA A 152 20.17 29.78 -13.00
N MET A 153 18.85 29.93 -12.85
CA MET A 153 18.05 30.95 -13.52
C MET A 153 17.81 32.18 -12.62
N GLY A 154 18.35 32.17 -11.40
CA GLY A 154 18.22 33.25 -10.41
C GLY A 154 16.94 33.18 -9.58
N TYR A 155 16.11 32.14 -9.70
CA TYR A 155 14.92 32.01 -8.86
C TYR A 155 15.31 31.50 -7.47
N ALA A 156 14.86 32.21 -6.44
CA ALA A 156 15.14 31.86 -5.05
C ALA A 156 14.02 31.05 -4.41
N THR A 157 14.43 30.14 -3.52
CA THR A 157 13.59 29.60 -2.45
C THR A 157 14.18 30.07 -1.11
N GLY A 158 13.41 30.87 -0.37
CA GLY A 158 13.79 31.39 0.94
C GLY A 158 13.20 30.59 2.09
N TYR A 159 13.93 30.48 3.19
CA TYR A 159 13.52 29.75 4.40
C TYR A 159 13.58 30.65 5.63
N GLU A 160 12.52 30.63 6.43
CA GLU A 160 12.50 31.24 7.76
C GLU A 160 12.34 30.13 8.81
N TYR A 161 13.01 30.31 9.94
CA TYR A 161 13.13 29.31 11.00
C TYR A 161 12.60 29.85 12.32
N ASP A 162 12.12 28.95 13.18
CA ASP A 162 11.92 29.26 14.59
C ASP A 162 13.22 29.17 15.41
N GLU A 163 13.12 29.44 16.71
CA GLU A 163 14.24 29.39 17.66
C GLU A 163 14.82 27.97 17.83
N ALA A 164 14.05 26.93 17.50
CA ALA A 164 14.48 25.54 17.54
C ALA A 164 15.07 25.06 16.20
N ASN A 165 15.38 25.99 15.27
CA ASN A 165 15.95 25.72 13.95
C ASN A 165 15.06 24.87 13.03
N ARG A 166 13.74 24.96 13.19
CA ARG A 166 12.76 24.30 12.30
C ARG A 166 12.21 25.29 11.29
N VAL A 167 12.04 24.87 10.04
CA VAL A 167 11.50 25.71 8.97
C VAL A 167 10.02 26.00 9.24
N ILE A 168 9.69 27.26 9.45
CA ILE A 168 8.31 27.72 9.68
C ILE A 168 7.70 28.37 8.44
N LYS A 169 8.52 28.85 7.49
CA LYS A 169 8.04 29.43 6.23
C LYS A 169 9.01 29.12 5.11
N THR A 170 8.47 28.70 3.98
CA THR A 170 9.21 28.57 2.72
C THR A 170 8.56 29.49 1.69
N THR A 171 9.36 30.34 1.07
CA THR A 171 8.90 31.29 0.05
C THR A 171 9.59 30.99 -1.27
N ARG A 172 8.82 30.61 -2.29
CA ARG A 172 9.30 30.51 -3.67
C ARG A 172 9.04 31.82 -4.39
N TYR A 173 10.12 32.49 -4.76
CA TYR A 173 10.07 33.80 -5.38
C TYR A 173 9.64 33.68 -6.84
N ALA A 174 8.69 34.52 -7.25
CA ALA A 174 8.14 34.48 -8.60
C ALA A 174 9.01 35.20 -9.65
N LYS A 175 10.03 35.94 -9.20
CA LYS A 175 10.96 36.67 -10.05
C LYS A 175 12.40 36.29 -9.68
N PRO A 176 13.34 36.30 -10.63
CA PRO A 176 14.75 36.15 -10.31
C PRO A 176 15.19 37.23 -9.32
N VAL A 177 15.92 36.82 -8.28
CA VAL A 177 16.56 37.76 -7.35
C VAL A 177 17.79 38.34 -8.02
N THR A 178 17.81 39.66 -8.21
CA THR A 178 19.01 40.38 -8.67
C THR A 178 19.75 40.95 -7.48
N GLN A 179 21.04 41.24 -7.68
CA GLN A 179 21.96 41.64 -6.61
C GLN A 179 21.57 42.92 -5.84
N SER A 180 20.54 43.63 -6.28
CA SER A 180 20.01 44.85 -5.68
C SER A 180 18.57 44.74 -5.13
N ASN A 181 17.82 43.67 -5.41
CA ASN A 181 16.38 43.53 -5.08
C ASN A 181 16.03 42.14 -4.50
N TRP A 182 16.83 41.69 -3.53
CA TRP A 182 16.83 40.30 -3.04
C TRP A 182 15.58 39.83 -2.31
N SER A 183 14.65 40.73 -1.97
CA SER A 183 13.51 40.38 -1.11
C SER A 183 12.26 41.22 -1.35
N SER A 184 12.11 41.82 -2.54
CA SER A 184 10.88 42.53 -2.86
C SER A 184 9.74 41.51 -2.93
N ALA A 185 8.92 41.47 -1.87
CA ALA A 185 7.76 40.62 -1.79
C ALA A 185 6.88 40.87 -3.02
N SER A 186 6.61 39.82 -3.78
CA SER A 186 5.64 39.85 -4.86
C SER A 186 4.40 39.10 -4.40
N GLU A 187 3.22 39.60 -4.75
CA GLU A 187 1.95 38.89 -4.54
C GLU A 187 1.91 37.53 -5.26
N ARG A 188 2.77 37.31 -6.27
CA ARG A 188 2.89 36.04 -6.97
C ARG A 188 3.82 35.05 -6.28
N ASN A 189 4.52 35.45 -5.22
CA ASN A 189 5.37 34.54 -4.45
C ASN A 189 4.50 33.44 -3.84
N ARG A 190 4.97 32.20 -3.96
CA ARG A 190 4.26 31.05 -3.39
C ARG A 190 4.82 30.76 -2.02
N VAL A 191 3.97 30.77 -1.01
CA VAL A 191 4.37 30.67 0.39
C VAL A 191 3.73 29.44 1.00
N SER A 192 4.55 28.56 1.58
CA SER A 192 4.08 27.49 2.45
C SER A 192 4.57 27.72 3.87
N GLN A 193 3.80 27.27 4.85
CA GLN A 193 4.06 27.52 6.26
C GLN A 193 3.84 26.28 7.11
N SER A 194 4.66 26.14 8.14
CA SER A 194 4.60 25.04 9.11
C SER A 194 4.36 25.58 10.52
N ILE A 195 3.55 24.90 11.31
CA ILE A 195 3.34 25.21 12.73
C ILE A 195 3.62 23.92 13.51
N TYR A 196 4.53 24.02 14.48
CA TYR A 196 4.91 22.91 15.35
C TYR A 196 4.16 22.98 16.68
N ASP A 197 3.98 21.83 17.33
CA ASP A 197 3.47 21.77 18.69
C ASP A 197 4.58 22.01 19.73
N ALA A 198 4.21 21.98 21.02
CA ALA A 198 5.14 22.18 22.12
C ALA A 198 6.22 21.09 22.24
N LYS A 199 5.99 19.89 21.69
CA LYS A 199 6.98 18.80 21.59
C LYS A 199 7.86 18.92 20.35
N GLY A 200 7.56 19.87 19.47
CA GLY A 200 8.25 20.12 18.22
C GLY A 200 7.84 19.24 17.06
N GLN A 201 6.68 18.61 17.13
CA GLN A 201 6.11 17.81 16.05
C GLN A 201 5.32 18.72 15.11
N LEU A 202 5.33 18.42 13.81
CA LEU A 202 4.67 19.24 12.79
C LEU A 202 3.15 19.13 12.91
N ARG A 203 2.51 20.12 13.53
CA ARG A 203 1.06 20.09 13.80
C ARG A 203 0.24 20.59 12.63
N TYR A 204 0.61 21.71 12.00
CA TYR A 204 -0.11 22.27 10.85
C TYR A 204 0.82 22.55 9.68
N THR A 205 0.35 22.28 8.46
CA THR A 205 0.98 22.70 7.21
C THR A 205 -0.01 23.50 6.38
N ILE A 206 0.40 24.69 5.97
CA ILE A 206 -0.32 25.58 5.06
C ILE A 206 0.41 25.49 3.71
N ASN A 207 -0.26 25.03 2.67
CA ASN A 207 0.34 24.87 1.35
C ASN A 207 0.42 26.21 0.58
N GLU A 208 1.03 26.19 -0.61
CA GLU A 208 1.21 27.36 -1.47
C GLU A 208 -0.11 28.01 -1.93
N GLN A 209 -1.23 27.30 -1.83
CA GLN A 209 -2.58 27.74 -2.18
C GLN A 209 -3.40 28.19 -0.95
N GLY A 210 -2.83 28.14 0.26
CA GLY A 210 -3.52 28.46 1.51
C GLY A 210 -4.34 27.32 2.12
N GLY A 211 -4.37 26.14 1.49
CA GLY A 211 -4.99 24.95 2.05
C GLY A 211 -4.23 24.45 3.28
N VAL A 212 -4.97 24.04 4.31
CA VAL A 212 -4.41 23.65 5.61
C VAL A 212 -4.59 22.16 5.85
N SER A 213 -3.53 21.52 6.32
CA SER A 213 -3.57 20.17 6.88
C SER A 213 -3.05 20.17 8.30
N GLU A 214 -3.68 19.39 9.16
CA GLU A 214 -3.31 19.18 10.56
C GLU A 214 -2.92 17.72 10.79
N ARG A 215 -1.94 17.46 11.65
CA ARG A 215 -1.54 16.11 12.05
C ARG A 215 -1.66 15.88 13.55
N GLY A 216 -2.34 14.82 13.93
CA GLY A 216 -2.34 14.27 15.28
C GLY A 216 -1.20 13.28 15.48
N TYR A 217 -0.69 13.20 16.70
CA TYR A 217 0.39 12.28 17.07
C TYR A 217 0.04 11.48 18.32
N ASP A 218 0.51 10.24 18.38
CA ASP A 218 0.49 9.46 19.63
C ASP A 218 1.67 9.79 20.55
N ALA A 219 1.73 9.13 21.70
CA ALA A 219 2.79 9.32 22.68
C ALA A 219 4.19 8.98 22.15
N MET A 220 4.29 8.15 21.11
CA MET A 220 5.55 7.76 20.45
C MET A 220 5.89 8.66 19.27
N GLY A 221 5.04 9.65 18.96
CA GLY A 221 5.25 10.60 17.86
C GLY A 221 4.93 10.08 16.47
N ARG A 222 4.12 9.02 16.38
CA ARG A 222 3.60 8.51 15.10
C ARG A 222 2.31 9.26 14.76
N VAL A 223 2.06 9.50 13.47
CA VAL A 223 0.89 10.26 13.01
C VAL A 223 -0.37 9.41 13.17
N THR A 224 -1.30 9.84 14.02
CA THR A 224 -2.56 9.12 14.24
C THR A 224 -3.67 9.59 13.33
N HIS A 225 -3.75 10.89 13.02
CA HIS A 225 -4.69 11.42 12.05
C HIS A 225 -4.07 12.54 11.23
N THR A 226 -4.58 12.75 10.03
CA THR A 226 -4.39 13.95 9.24
C THR A 226 -5.74 14.54 8.89
N LEU A 227 -6.01 15.78 9.32
CA LEU A 227 -7.19 16.53 8.89
C LEU A 227 -6.79 17.46 7.75
N THR A 228 -7.61 17.52 6.71
CA THR A 228 -7.48 18.50 5.63
C THR A 228 -8.72 19.40 5.67
N TYR A 229 -8.49 20.71 5.73
CA TYR A 229 -9.55 21.69 5.88
C TYR A 229 -10.08 22.13 4.52
N ASP A 230 -11.40 22.05 4.32
CA ASP A 230 -12.03 22.46 3.06
C ASP A 230 -12.11 23.98 2.93
N GLN A 231 -12.25 24.67 4.07
CA GLN A 231 -12.09 26.11 4.20
C GLN A 231 -11.12 26.38 5.36
N ALA A 232 -10.09 27.18 5.10
CA ALA A 232 -9.10 27.50 6.12
C ALA A 232 -8.88 29.01 6.21
N PRO A 233 -8.79 29.56 7.44
CA PRO A 233 -8.45 30.96 7.62
C PRO A 233 -7.01 31.22 7.14
N ALA A 234 -6.72 32.43 6.68
CA ALA A 234 -5.33 32.84 6.45
C ALA A 234 -4.60 33.05 7.78
N LEU A 235 -3.34 32.63 7.85
CA LEU A 235 -2.49 32.90 9.01
C LEU A 235 -1.95 34.34 8.94
N SER A 236 -2.54 35.25 9.72
CA SER A 236 -2.23 36.69 9.68
C SER A 236 -0.93 37.10 10.40
N GLY A 237 -0.26 36.16 11.07
CA GLY A 237 0.96 36.45 11.84
C GLY A 237 1.40 35.25 12.68
N ARG A 238 2.55 35.38 13.34
CA ARG A 238 3.16 34.30 14.15
C ARG A 238 3.28 34.61 15.65
N SER A 239 2.72 35.71 16.12
CA SER A 239 2.58 35.91 17.56
C SER A 239 1.68 34.83 18.16
N ASP A 240 1.83 34.56 19.45
CA ASP A 240 1.00 33.59 20.17
C ASP A 240 -0.50 33.89 20.00
N ALA A 241 -0.86 35.17 20.01
CA ALA A 241 -2.23 35.62 19.75
C ALA A 241 -2.72 35.25 18.34
N SER A 242 -1.90 35.46 17.30
CA SER A 242 -2.26 35.11 15.92
C SER A 242 -2.39 33.59 15.72
N LEU A 243 -1.45 32.80 16.28
CA LEU A 243 -1.50 31.35 16.19
C LEU A 243 -2.69 30.77 16.95
N SER A 244 -3.02 31.34 18.12
CA SER A 244 -4.17 30.92 18.92
C SER A 244 -5.48 31.23 18.20
N ALA A 245 -5.63 32.43 17.63
CA ALA A 245 -6.82 32.80 16.85
C ALA A 245 -6.97 31.93 15.59
N PHE A 246 -5.88 31.59 14.92
CA PHE A 246 -5.88 30.67 13.78
C PHE A 246 -6.34 29.26 14.18
N LYS A 247 -5.80 28.70 15.26
CA LYS A 247 -6.19 27.38 15.78
C LYS A 247 -7.65 27.34 16.24
N ALA A 248 -8.14 28.41 16.86
CA ALA A 248 -9.54 28.51 17.28
C ALA A 248 -10.51 28.40 16.08
N LYS A 249 -10.24 29.15 15.01
CA LYS A 249 -11.03 29.07 13.76
C LYS A 249 -10.97 27.68 13.11
N LEU A 250 -9.81 27.03 13.09
CA LEU A 250 -9.72 25.65 12.61
C LEU A 250 -10.56 24.70 13.47
N SER A 251 -10.56 24.87 14.79
CA SER A 251 -11.42 24.08 15.68
C SER A 251 -12.91 24.25 15.36
N GLU A 252 -13.35 25.43 14.94
CA GLU A 252 -14.74 25.67 14.48
C GLU A 252 -15.05 24.90 13.20
N GLU A 253 -14.11 24.84 12.24
CA GLU A 253 -14.26 24.05 11.00
C GLU A 253 -14.38 22.54 11.29
N VAL A 254 -13.60 22.03 12.24
CA VAL A 254 -13.70 20.64 12.71
C VAL A 254 -15.08 20.36 13.31
N GLN A 255 -15.57 21.24 14.20
CA GLN A 255 -16.89 21.11 14.82
C GLN A 255 -18.03 21.19 13.81
N ALA A 256 -17.86 21.97 12.75
CA ALA A 256 -18.81 22.07 11.66
C ALA A 256 -18.72 20.92 10.64
N GLY A 257 -17.80 19.97 10.80
CA GLY A 257 -17.61 18.83 9.90
C GLY A 257 -17.08 19.21 8.51
N ARG A 258 -16.47 20.40 8.35
CA ARG A 258 -15.91 20.90 7.08
C ARG A 258 -14.44 20.51 6.89
N VAL A 259 -14.15 19.26 7.27
CA VAL A 259 -12.81 18.69 7.24
C VAL A 259 -12.87 17.28 6.70
N ARG A 260 -11.84 16.91 5.96
CA ARG A 260 -11.58 15.53 5.53
C ARG A 260 -10.54 14.90 6.45
N SER A 261 -10.85 13.75 7.01
CA SER A 261 -9.98 13.06 7.97
C SER A 261 -9.40 11.79 7.37
N ALA A 262 -8.08 11.67 7.37
CA ALA A 262 -7.40 10.39 7.23
C ALA A 262 -6.88 9.95 8.61
N LEU A 263 -6.97 8.67 8.92
CA LEU A 263 -6.56 8.10 10.21
C LEU A 263 -5.59 6.94 9.99
N SER A 264 -4.64 6.80 10.91
CA SER A 264 -3.73 5.66 11.02
C SER A 264 -3.72 5.16 12.45
N VAL A 265 -4.06 3.88 12.62
CA VAL A 265 -4.08 3.20 13.91
C VAL A 265 -2.93 2.22 13.96
N TYR A 266 -2.20 2.22 15.07
CA TYR A 266 -1.06 1.35 15.27
C TYR A 266 -1.37 0.23 16.27
N ASP A 267 -0.77 -0.93 16.03
CA ASP A 267 -0.75 -2.02 17.00
C ASP A 267 0.24 -1.75 18.15
N ALA A 268 0.27 -2.64 19.15
CA ALA A 268 1.18 -2.53 20.30
C ALA A 268 2.68 -2.55 19.91
N LEU A 269 3.01 -3.06 18.73
CA LEU A 269 4.38 -3.10 18.19
C LEU A 269 4.69 -1.88 17.30
N GLY A 270 3.71 -1.00 17.09
CA GLY A 270 3.84 0.21 16.30
C GLY A 270 3.72 0.06 14.80
N ARG A 271 3.14 -1.04 14.35
CA ARG A 271 2.82 -1.27 12.93
C ARG A 271 1.42 -0.76 12.66
N VAL A 272 1.19 -0.29 11.44
CA VAL A 272 -0.13 0.19 11.02
C VAL A 272 -1.11 -0.99 10.99
N GLU A 273 -2.10 -0.99 11.89
CA GLU A 273 -3.16 -1.99 11.96
C GLU A 273 -4.35 -1.56 11.10
N PHE A 274 -4.72 -0.27 11.13
CA PHE A 274 -5.81 0.29 10.33
C PHE A 274 -5.41 1.61 9.67
N GLU A 275 -5.90 1.83 8.45
CA GLU A 275 -5.89 3.13 7.78
C GLU A 275 -7.33 3.49 7.38
N LEU A 276 -7.79 4.70 7.71
CA LEU A 276 -8.99 5.31 7.15
C LEU A 276 -8.52 6.42 6.21
N ASP A 277 -8.96 6.43 4.96
CA ASP A 277 -8.69 7.57 4.08
C ASP A 277 -9.77 8.66 4.20
N ALA A 278 -9.55 9.77 3.49
CA ALA A 278 -10.42 10.94 3.52
C ALA A 278 -11.82 10.66 2.95
N GLU A 279 -11.96 9.64 2.11
CA GLU A 279 -13.19 9.23 1.45
C GLU A 279 -13.97 8.17 2.26
N GLY A 280 -13.42 7.72 3.39
CA GLY A 280 -14.10 6.85 4.36
C GLY A 280 -13.80 5.35 4.17
N TYR A 281 -12.80 4.99 3.38
CA TYR A 281 -12.38 3.59 3.21
C TYR A 281 -11.47 3.18 4.36
N VAL A 282 -11.82 2.08 5.05
CA VAL A 282 -10.96 1.48 6.06
C VAL A 282 -10.19 0.31 5.48
N VAL A 283 -8.88 0.29 5.67
CA VAL A 283 -8.00 -0.83 5.36
C VAL A 283 -7.45 -1.40 6.66
N GLN A 284 -7.66 -2.69 6.91
CA GLN A 284 -7.02 -3.43 7.98
C GLN A 284 -5.82 -4.23 7.45
N TYR A 285 -4.68 -4.15 8.14
CA TYR A 285 -3.49 -4.91 7.86
C TYR A 285 -3.25 -5.98 8.92
N GLN A 286 -2.88 -7.18 8.46
CA GLN A 286 -2.34 -8.24 9.30
C GLN A 286 -0.89 -8.52 8.90
N TYR A 287 -0.08 -8.96 9.85
CA TYR A 287 1.35 -9.19 9.66
C TYR A 287 1.74 -10.62 10.00
N ASN A 288 2.68 -11.19 9.25
CA ASN A 288 3.28 -12.48 9.55
C ASN A 288 4.36 -12.35 10.66
N ARG A 289 4.93 -13.49 11.06
CA ARG A 289 6.00 -13.56 12.08
C ARG A 289 7.30 -12.82 11.70
N HIS A 290 7.48 -12.48 10.42
CA HIS A 290 8.64 -11.71 9.92
C HIS A 290 8.32 -10.23 9.70
N PHE A 291 7.18 -9.76 10.22
CA PHE A 291 6.73 -8.36 10.14
C PHE A 291 6.35 -7.89 8.73
N GLU A 292 6.11 -8.81 7.80
CA GLU A 292 5.60 -8.49 6.47
C GLU A 292 4.06 -8.55 6.45
N LYS A 293 3.43 -7.73 5.62
CA LYS A 293 1.96 -7.70 5.48
C LYS A 293 1.45 -9.04 4.93
N SER A 294 0.68 -9.78 5.71
CA SER A 294 0.16 -11.12 5.38
C SER A 294 -1.25 -11.10 4.81
N ARG A 295 -2.08 -10.12 5.17
CA ARG A 295 -3.46 -9.97 4.66
C ARG A 295 -3.90 -8.51 4.72
N LYS A 296 -4.64 -8.06 3.71
CA LYS A 296 -5.27 -6.74 3.60
C LYS A 296 -6.77 -6.92 3.47
N LYS A 297 -7.57 -6.36 4.39
CA LYS A 297 -9.03 -6.33 4.31
C LYS A 297 -9.50 -4.90 4.12
N VAL A 298 -10.31 -4.64 3.10
CA VAL A 298 -10.79 -3.30 2.75
C VAL A 298 -12.28 -3.20 3.00
N TYR A 299 -12.69 -2.21 3.78
CA TYR A 299 -14.08 -1.88 4.11
C TYR A 299 -14.45 -0.63 3.30
N VAL A 300 -14.95 -0.86 2.08
CA VAL A 300 -15.37 0.20 1.14
C VAL A 300 -16.76 0.70 1.49
N ASN A 301 -16.94 2.02 1.62
CA ASN A 301 -18.24 2.70 1.76
C ASN A 301 -19.20 2.01 2.76
N ASN A 302 -18.67 1.52 3.87
CA ASN A 302 -19.42 0.70 4.80
C ASN A 302 -20.20 1.60 5.77
N GLN A 303 -21.46 1.89 5.43
CA GLN A 303 -22.34 2.72 6.26
C GLN A 303 -22.54 2.14 7.67
N ALA A 304 -22.54 0.83 7.82
CA ALA A 304 -22.66 0.17 9.13
C ALA A 304 -21.42 0.44 10.00
N LEU A 305 -20.21 0.42 9.41
CA LEU A 305 -18.98 0.77 10.12
C LEU A 305 -18.94 2.24 10.51
N LYS A 306 -19.40 3.13 9.63
CA LYS A 306 -19.51 4.56 9.94
C LYS A 306 -20.47 4.80 11.11
N ALA A 307 -21.67 4.22 11.05
CA ALA A 307 -22.68 4.34 12.12
C ALA A 307 -22.19 3.75 13.44
N ALA A 308 -21.50 2.61 13.40
CA ALA A 308 -20.90 1.99 14.58
C ALA A 308 -19.80 2.88 15.20
N LEU A 309 -18.95 3.50 14.38
CA LEU A 309 -17.91 4.42 14.86
C LEU A 309 -18.51 5.67 15.50
N GLU A 310 -19.55 6.25 14.89
CA GLU A 310 -20.29 7.39 15.44
C GLU A 310 -21.03 7.04 16.74
N ALA A 311 -21.55 5.82 16.88
CA ALA A 311 -22.16 5.34 18.11
C ALA A 311 -21.12 5.18 19.23
N VAL A 312 -19.99 4.54 18.94
CA VAL A 312 -18.88 4.37 19.89
C VAL A 312 -18.37 5.72 20.39
N ARG A 313 -18.16 6.68 19.48
CA ARG A 313 -17.70 8.03 19.84
C ARG A 313 -18.74 8.85 20.63
N ARG A 314 -20.04 8.56 20.48
CA ARG A 314 -21.09 9.19 21.29
C ARG A 314 -21.13 8.64 22.70
N GLU A 315 -20.86 7.35 22.88
CA GLU A 315 -20.82 6.71 24.20
C GLU A 315 -19.57 7.10 24.98
N ASP A 316 -18.42 7.14 24.33
CA ASP A 316 -17.16 7.55 24.93
C ASP A 316 -16.32 8.36 23.93
N ALA A 317 -16.41 9.68 24.07
CA ALA A 317 -15.67 10.63 23.24
C ALA A 317 -14.16 10.69 23.59
N ALA A 318 -13.72 10.07 24.68
CA ALA A 318 -12.32 10.05 25.11
C ALA A 318 -11.53 8.85 24.57
N LEU A 319 -12.20 7.87 23.95
CA LEU A 319 -11.54 6.76 23.26
C LEU A 319 -10.59 7.27 22.19
N ASP A 320 -9.36 6.73 22.18
CA ASP A 320 -8.48 6.94 21.05
C ASP A 320 -9.07 6.33 19.78
N ASP A 321 -8.70 6.90 18.64
CA ASP A 321 -9.26 6.52 17.35
C ASP A 321 -9.08 5.01 17.03
N GLY A 322 -8.01 4.40 17.53
CA GLY A 322 -7.75 2.98 17.38
C GLY A 322 -8.65 2.09 18.22
N ALA A 323 -8.88 2.47 19.49
CA ALA A 323 -9.83 1.79 20.35
C ALA A 323 -11.27 1.92 19.81
N ALA A 324 -11.64 3.10 19.31
CA ALA A 324 -12.96 3.33 18.72
C ALA A 324 -13.20 2.44 17.48
N ILE A 325 -12.22 2.33 16.56
CA ILE A 325 -12.32 1.46 15.38
C ILE A 325 -12.40 -0.02 15.76
N ARG A 326 -11.56 -0.47 16.71
CA ARG A 326 -11.58 -1.86 17.18
C ARG A 326 -12.93 -2.22 17.78
N LEU A 327 -13.50 -1.34 18.60
CA LEU A 327 -14.81 -1.56 19.22
C LEU A 327 -15.96 -1.50 18.20
N ALA A 328 -15.91 -0.59 17.23
CA ALA A 328 -16.89 -0.53 16.16
C ALA A 328 -16.88 -1.81 15.29
N LEU A 329 -15.69 -2.29 14.92
CA LEU A 329 -15.53 -3.52 14.15
C LEU A 329 -15.94 -4.77 14.95
N SER A 330 -15.66 -4.82 16.26
CA SER A 330 -16.11 -5.94 17.10
C SER A 330 -17.63 -5.99 17.22
N ARG A 331 -18.30 -4.83 17.31
CA ARG A 331 -19.77 -4.74 17.31
C ARG A 331 -20.38 -5.20 15.99
N LEU A 332 -19.75 -4.88 14.85
CA LEU A 332 -20.19 -5.34 13.53
C LEU A 332 -19.95 -6.84 13.30
N SER A 333 -19.00 -7.43 14.03
CA SER A 333 -18.68 -8.85 13.95
C SER A 333 -19.48 -9.68 14.97
N SER A 334 -20.43 -9.06 15.69
CA SER A 334 -21.24 -9.77 16.67
C SER A 334 -22.22 -10.74 15.99
N PRO A 335 -22.52 -11.89 16.62
CA PRO A 335 -23.49 -12.85 16.10
C PRO A 335 -24.85 -12.22 15.75
N ASP A 336 -25.30 -11.26 16.56
CA ASP A 336 -26.57 -10.55 16.37
C ASP A 336 -26.54 -9.65 15.13
N ALA A 337 -25.43 -8.94 14.88
CA ALA A 337 -25.26 -8.09 13.71
C ALA A 337 -25.12 -8.91 12.41
N LEU A 338 -24.43 -10.05 12.48
CA LEU A 338 -24.32 -11.02 11.38
C LEU A 338 -25.69 -11.65 11.06
N SER A 339 -26.48 -11.96 12.08
CA SER A 339 -27.86 -12.46 11.92
C SER A 339 -28.75 -11.42 11.23
N ALA A 340 -28.67 -10.14 11.62
CA ALA A 340 -29.42 -9.06 10.97
C ALA A 340 -29.03 -8.85 9.49
N GLN A 341 -27.73 -8.93 9.17
CA GLN A 341 -27.26 -8.85 7.78
C GLN A 341 -27.78 -10.02 6.93
N LEU A 342 -27.81 -11.25 7.48
CA LEU A 342 -28.36 -12.41 6.79
C LEU A 342 -29.87 -12.22 6.50
N THR A 343 -30.62 -11.65 7.43
CA THR A 343 -32.04 -11.34 7.24
C THR A 343 -32.27 -10.33 6.11
N GLU A 344 -31.48 -9.25 6.06
CA GLU A 344 -31.59 -8.24 5.00
C GLU A 344 -31.25 -8.81 3.60
N GLN A 345 -30.25 -9.70 3.53
CA GLN A 345 -29.91 -10.40 2.29
C GLN A 345 -31.03 -11.33 1.83
N LEU A 346 -31.71 -12.01 2.77
CA LEU A 346 -32.84 -12.88 2.47
C LEU A 346 -34.05 -12.09 1.92
N ASP A 347 -34.34 -10.93 2.48
CA ASP A 347 -35.40 -10.04 1.99
C ASP A 347 -35.13 -9.51 0.58
N THR A 348 -33.87 -9.20 0.29
CA THR A 348 -33.44 -8.80 -1.06
C THR A 348 -33.65 -9.92 -2.07
N LEU A 349 -33.32 -11.16 -1.70
CA LEU A 349 -33.51 -12.35 -2.53
C LEU A 349 -34.99 -12.58 -2.84
N ASN A 350 -35.85 -12.49 -1.83
CA ASN A 350 -37.30 -12.65 -1.99
C ASN A 350 -37.90 -11.58 -2.92
N THR A 351 -37.42 -10.34 -2.82
CA THR A 351 -37.84 -9.25 -3.71
C THR A 351 -37.44 -9.50 -5.17
N GLN A 352 -36.24 -10.05 -5.38
CA GLN A 352 -35.76 -10.42 -6.72
C GLN A 352 -36.56 -11.58 -7.30
N GLN A 353 -36.87 -12.61 -6.51
CA GLN A 353 -37.72 -13.73 -6.91
C GLN A 353 -39.10 -13.25 -7.39
N ALA A 354 -39.75 -12.36 -6.64
CA ALA A 354 -41.03 -11.76 -7.03
C ALA A 354 -40.96 -10.91 -8.32
N ARG A 355 -39.77 -10.42 -8.69
CA ARG A 355 -39.55 -9.73 -9.97
C ARG A 355 -39.41 -10.72 -11.12
N ILE A 356 -38.72 -11.84 -10.91
CA ILE A 356 -38.58 -12.91 -11.90
C ILE A 356 -39.95 -13.48 -12.26
N GLU A 357 -40.78 -13.78 -11.28
CA GLU A 357 -42.13 -14.33 -11.50
C GLU A 357 -43.00 -13.39 -12.35
N ARG A 358 -42.92 -12.07 -12.11
CA ARG A 358 -43.60 -11.06 -12.93
C ARG A 358 -43.07 -11.02 -14.37
N MET A 359 -41.76 -11.19 -14.56
CA MET A 359 -41.16 -11.23 -15.90
C MET A 359 -41.57 -12.49 -16.65
N THR A 360 -41.62 -13.65 -15.99
CA THR A 360 -42.12 -14.90 -16.57
C THR A 360 -43.57 -14.76 -17.03
N HIS A 361 -44.44 -14.19 -16.20
CA HIS A 361 -45.83 -13.91 -16.60
C HIS A 361 -45.94 -12.97 -17.81
N ALA A 362 -45.11 -11.93 -17.87
CA ALA A 362 -45.08 -11.02 -19.02
C ALA A 362 -44.58 -11.71 -20.30
N LEU A 363 -43.62 -12.64 -20.18
CA LEU A 363 -43.15 -13.48 -21.27
C LEU A 363 -44.26 -14.39 -21.82
N ASP A 364 -45.04 -15.00 -20.94
CA ASP A 364 -46.18 -15.84 -21.32
C ASP A 364 -47.27 -15.02 -22.04
N GLN A 365 -47.55 -13.80 -21.55
CA GLN A 365 -48.49 -12.88 -22.21
C GLN A 365 -48.01 -12.49 -23.61
N VAL A 366 -46.74 -12.09 -23.75
CA VAL A 366 -46.17 -11.74 -25.06
C VAL A 366 -46.13 -12.94 -26.00
N SER A 367 -45.82 -14.14 -25.49
CA SER A 367 -45.88 -15.38 -26.28
C SER A 367 -47.30 -15.68 -26.76
N SER A 368 -48.31 -15.41 -25.93
CA SER A 368 -49.72 -15.53 -26.31
C SER A 368 -50.15 -14.47 -27.32
N GLU A 369 -49.68 -13.23 -27.18
CA GLU A 369 -49.92 -12.16 -28.15
C GLU A 369 -49.27 -12.47 -29.50
N ILE A 370 -48.06 -13.04 -29.51
CA ILE A 370 -47.39 -13.52 -30.72
C ILE A 370 -48.21 -14.63 -31.39
N ALA A 371 -48.71 -15.61 -30.61
CA ALA A 371 -49.55 -16.67 -31.14
C ALA A 371 -50.87 -16.16 -31.74
N GLN A 372 -51.48 -15.14 -31.10
CA GLN A 372 -52.69 -14.47 -31.60
C GLN A 372 -52.40 -13.65 -32.86
N THR A 373 -51.25 -12.98 -32.94
CA THR A 373 -50.83 -12.17 -34.10
C THR A 373 -50.41 -13.05 -35.29
N HIS A 374 -49.99 -14.30 -35.04
CA HIS A 374 -49.71 -15.29 -36.09
C HIS A 374 -50.99 -15.84 -36.75
N ALA A 375 -52.15 -15.64 -36.14
CA ALA A 375 -53.46 -15.94 -36.73
C ALA A 375 -53.98 -14.81 -37.65
N ASP A 376 -53.52 -13.57 -37.44
CA ASP A 376 -54.02 -12.37 -38.14
C ASP A 376 -52.91 -11.73 -39.02
N ASN A 377 -52.81 -12.21 -40.26
CA ASN A 377 -51.89 -11.82 -41.36
C ASN A 377 -51.26 -10.39 -41.36
N GLY A 378 -49.92 -10.36 -41.54
CA GLY A 378 -49.31 -9.81 -42.76
C GLY A 378 -48.95 -8.31 -42.90
N VAL A 379 -48.02 -7.76 -42.10
CA VAL A 379 -47.11 -6.64 -42.47
C VAL A 379 -45.83 -6.72 -41.61
N LEU A 380 -44.75 -7.35 -42.11
CA LEU A 380 -43.83 -8.15 -41.26
C LEU A 380 -42.32 -7.91 -41.54
N GLY A 381 -41.79 -6.74 -41.22
CA GLY A 381 -40.35 -6.45 -41.35
C GLY A 381 -39.70 -5.94 -40.08
N ASP A 382 -40.03 -4.71 -39.69
CA ASP A 382 -39.21 -3.95 -38.74
C ASP A 382 -39.46 -4.33 -37.27
N LYS A 383 -40.68 -4.78 -36.93
CA LYS A 383 -41.01 -5.24 -35.58
C LYS A 383 -40.39 -6.60 -35.24
N LEU A 384 -40.19 -7.45 -36.25
CA LEU A 384 -39.57 -8.78 -36.10
C LEU A 384 -38.09 -8.65 -35.74
N HIS A 385 -37.38 -7.71 -36.38
CA HIS A 385 -35.96 -7.49 -36.14
C HIS A 385 -35.68 -6.91 -34.74
N ALA A 386 -36.47 -5.93 -34.30
CA ALA A 386 -36.33 -5.33 -32.97
C ALA A 386 -36.69 -6.33 -31.84
N ALA A 387 -37.68 -7.19 -32.05
CA ALA A 387 -38.03 -8.24 -31.10
C ALA A 387 -36.95 -9.32 -31.00
N ALA A 388 -36.38 -9.76 -32.13
CA ALA A 388 -35.31 -10.75 -32.17
C ALA A 388 -34.03 -10.26 -31.45
N GLN A 389 -33.61 -9.01 -31.66
CA GLN A 389 -32.46 -8.42 -30.97
C GLN A 389 -32.66 -8.33 -29.45
N ARG A 390 -33.88 -7.99 -29.02
CA ARG A 390 -34.22 -7.89 -27.59
C ARG A 390 -34.25 -9.25 -26.91
N LEU A 391 -34.71 -10.28 -27.62
CA LEU A 391 -34.75 -11.66 -27.16
C LEU A 391 -33.34 -12.27 -27.04
N GLN A 392 -32.44 -11.92 -27.97
CA GLN A 392 -31.04 -12.32 -27.91
C GLN A 392 -30.28 -11.69 -26.73
N GLY A 393 -30.53 -10.40 -26.44
CA GLY A 393 -29.95 -9.72 -25.28
C GLY A 393 -30.43 -10.28 -23.93
N LEU A 394 -31.72 -10.61 -23.83
CA LEU A 394 -32.29 -11.21 -22.62
C LEU A 394 -31.81 -12.65 -22.40
N SER A 395 -31.63 -13.43 -23.47
CA SER A 395 -31.05 -14.78 -23.40
C SER A 395 -29.60 -14.78 -22.91
N GLN A 396 -28.78 -13.81 -23.34
CA GLN A 396 -27.42 -13.62 -22.82
C GLN A 396 -27.39 -13.22 -21.34
N GLN A 397 -28.33 -12.39 -20.89
CA GLN A 397 -28.40 -12.01 -19.48
C GLN A 397 -28.84 -13.17 -18.59
N ALA A 398 -29.81 -13.98 -19.05
CA ALA A 398 -30.26 -15.15 -18.33
C ALA A 398 -29.15 -16.22 -18.18
N SER A 399 -28.33 -16.43 -19.22
CA SER A 399 -27.23 -17.39 -19.14
C SER A 399 -26.10 -16.91 -18.23
N LEU A 400 -25.80 -15.61 -18.19
CA LEU A 400 -24.82 -15.04 -17.28
C LEU A 400 -25.25 -15.18 -15.80
N GLU A 401 -26.55 -15.00 -15.54
CA GLU A 401 -27.10 -15.10 -14.19
C GLU A 401 -27.18 -16.56 -13.72
N ALA A 402 -27.51 -17.50 -14.62
CA ALA A 402 -27.45 -18.93 -14.34
C ALA A 402 -26.01 -19.40 -14.01
N ALA A 403 -25.00 -18.87 -14.69
CA ALA A 403 -23.59 -19.16 -14.38
C ALA A 403 -23.19 -18.68 -12.97
N ARG A 404 -23.65 -17.50 -12.55
CA ARG A 404 -23.42 -16.98 -11.19
C ARG A 404 -24.12 -17.81 -10.12
N GLN A 405 -25.34 -18.28 -10.38
CA GLN A 405 -26.04 -19.17 -9.45
C GLN A 405 -25.31 -20.51 -9.28
N SER A 406 -24.76 -21.06 -10.36
CA SER A 406 -23.95 -22.29 -10.30
C SER A 406 -22.69 -22.11 -9.45
N GLU A 407 -21.97 -20.99 -9.61
CA GLU A 407 -20.79 -20.67 -8.79
C GLU A 407 -21.14 -20.49 -7.30
N LEU A 408 -22.26 -19.82 -7.01
CA LEU A 408 -22.73 -19.64 -5.64
C LEU A 408 -23.15 -20.97 -4.99
N ALA A 409 -23.84 -21.85 -5.74
CA ALA A 409 -24.22 -23.17 -5.27
C ALA A 409 -23.00 -24.05 -4.95
N GLN A 410 -21.96 -24.03 -5.79
CA GLN A 410 -20.70 -24.74 -5.53
C GLN A 410 -20.02 -24.23 -4.25
N ARG A 411 -20.08 -22.92 -4.01
CA ARG A 411 -19.48 -22.31 -2.82
C ARG A 411 -20.24 -22.63 -1.53
N ILE A 412 -21.57 -22.72 -1.59
CA ILE A 412 -22.41 -23.16 -0.47
C ILE A 412 -22.10 -24.63 -0.13
N THR A 413 -22.02 -25.50 -1.12
CA THR A 413 -21.67 -26.92 -0.93
C THR A 413 -20.28 -27.06 -0.28
N GLY A 414 -19.29 -26.27 -0.74
CA GLY A 414 -17.96 -26.26 -0.13
C GLY A 414 -17.98 -25.84 1.35
N LEU A 415 -18.74 -24.79 1.69
CA LEU A 415 -18.88 -24.36 3.08
C LEU A 415 -19.60 -25.40 3.97
N GLN A 416 -20.58 -26.13 3.42
CA GLN A 416 -21.25 -27.22 4.14
C GLN A 416 -20.34 -28.44 4.36
N ASP A 417 -19.42 -28.72 3.44
CA ASP A 417 -18.41 -29.77 3.60
C ASP A 417 -17.39 -29.37 4.67
N ASP A 418 -16.91 -28.13 4.67
CA ASP A 418 -15.96 -27.60 5.67
C ASP A 418 -16.54 -27.67 7.09
N ILE A 419 -17.81 -27.24 7.28
CA ILE A 419 -18.50 -27.29 8.58
C ILE A 419 -18.60 -28.74 9.08
N ARG A 420 -18.99 -29.69 8.21
CA ARG A 420 -19.10 -31.10 8.59
C ARG A 420 -17.75 -31.70 8.99
N GLN A 421 -16.67 -31.33 8.31
CA GLN A 421 -15.33 -31.79 8.67
C GLN A 421 -14.89 -31.25 10.03
N GLU A 422 -15.16 -29.98 10.33
CA GLU A 422 -14.84 -29.39 11.63
C GLU A 422 -15.69 -30.01 12.76
N GLU A 423 -16.98 -30.24 12.54
CA GLU A 423 -17.87 -30.91 13.50
C GLU A 423 -17.41 -32.34 13.81
N GLN A 424 -17.03 -33.13 12.79
CA GLN A 424 -16.50 -34.48 12.97
C GLN A 424 -15.15 -34.47 13.71
N ALA A 425 -14.27 -33.52 13.39
CA ALA A 425 -13.00 -33.35 14.08
C ALA A 425 -13.20 -33.02 15.57
N LEU A 426 -14.17 -32.16 15.87
CA LEU A 426 -14.51 -31.76 17.24
C LEU A 426 -15.09 -32.94 18.04
N ILE A 427 -16.01 -33.71 17.46
CA ILE A 427 -16.52 -34.95 18.08
C ILE A 427 -15.36 -35.92 18.37
N GLY A 428 -14.46 -36.11 17.41
CA GLY A 428 -13.27 -36.96 17.59
C GLY A 428 -12.37 -36.52 18.74
N GLN A 429 -12.18 -35.20 18.94
CA GLN A 429 -11.41 -34.66 20.07
C GLN A 429 -12.07 -34.99 21.42
N TYR A 430 -13.39 -34.79 21.56
CA TYR A 430 -14.10 -35.07 22.80
C TYR A 430 -14.20 -36.58 23.09
N GLN A 431 -14.34 -37.43 22.06
CA GLN A 431 -14.27 -38.89 22.22
C GLN A 431 -12.90 -39.35 22.71
N ALA A 432 -11.82 -38.75 22.21
CA ALA A 432 -10.46 -39.00 22.70
C ALA A 432 -10.27 -38.54 24.15
N GLU A 433 -10.84 -37.39 24.53
CA GLU A 433 -10.84 -36.90 25.92
C GLU A 433 -11.56 -37.88 26.86
N VAL A 434 -12.71 -38.41 26.45
CA VAL A 434 -13.46 -39.44 27.22
C VAL A 434 -12.65 -40.73 27.36
N THR A 435 -11.99 -41.19 26.29
CA THR A 435 -11.16 -42.40 26.33
C THR A 435 -9.97 -42.22 27.26
N LEU A 436 -9.29 -41.06 27.21
CA LEU A 436 -8.20 -40.74 28.11
C LEU A 436 -8.65 -40.70 29.58
N ALA A 437 -9.79 -40.06 29.86
CA ALA A 437 -10.35 -39.99 31.20
C ALA A 437 -10.75 -41.39 31.72
N HIS A 438 -11.34 -42.24 30.87
CA HIS A 438 -11.66 -43.62 31.20
C HIS A 438 -10.41 -44.44 31.56
N THR A 439 -9.34 -44.31 30.76
CA THR A 439 -8.05 -44.98 31.03
C THR A 439 -7.50 -44.58 32.39
N LYS A 440 -7.50 -43.28 32.72
CA LYS A 440 -7.06 -42.77 34.03
C LYS A 440 -7.87 -43.37 35.20
N VAL A 441 -9.17 -43.56 35.01
CA VAL A 441 -10.03 -44.24 36.01
C VAL A 441 -9.63 -45.69 36.19
N GLN A 442 -9.34 -46.43 35.11
CA GLN A 442 -8.91 -47.83 35.19
C GLN A 442 -7.53 -47.97 35.84
N GLU A 443 -6.59 -47.09 35.50
CA GLU A 443 -5.28 -47.03 36.14
C GLU A 443 -5.39 -46.75 37.64
N ALA A 444 -6.22 -45.77 38.03
CA ALA A 444 -6.48 -45.47 39.44
C ALA A 444 -7.14 -46.66 40.18
N LYS A 445 -8.09 -47.36 39.54
CA LYS A 445 -8.69 -48.59 40.09
C LYS A 445 -7.66 -49.70 40.28
N ASN A 446 -6.79 -49.91 39.30
CA ASN A 446 -5.75 -50.94 39.38
C ASN A 446 -4.69 -50.62 40.44
N ALA A 447 -4.28 -49.35 40.54
CA ALA A 447 -3.38 -48.89 41.61
C ALA A 447 -4.01 -49.08 43.00
N LEU A 448 -5.31 -48.76 43.16
CA LEU A 448 -6.03 -48.93 44.42
C LEU A 448 -6.20 -50.41 44.81
N LYS A 449 -6.35 -51.34 43.84
CA LYS A 449 -6.33 -52.80 44.12
C LYS A 449 -5.01 -53.24 44.75
N ALA A 450 -3.88 -52.67 44.33
CA ALA A 450 -2.58 -52.99 44.88
C ALA A 450 -2.37 -52.40 46.30
N LYS A 451 -3.05 -51.30 46.63
CA LYS A 451 -2.96 -50.62 47.94
C LYS A 451 -4.35 -50.15 48.43
N PRO A 452 -5.19 -51.05 48.99
CA PRO A 452 -6.61 -50.77 49.24
C PRO A 452 -6.92 -49.68 50.27
N ASN A 453 -5.97 -49.37 51.15
CA ASN A 453 -6.13 -48.41 52.24
C ASN A 453 -5.43 -47.06 51.99
N ASP A 454 -4.86 -46.85 50.81
CA ASP A 454 -4.18 -45.60 50.46
C ASP A 454 -5.19 -44.47 50.19
N ALA A 455 -5.20 -43.45 51.06
CA ALA A 455 -6.12 -42.34 50.97
C ALA A 455 -5.91 -41.47 49.72
N VAL A 456 -4.66 -41.36 49.24
CA VAL A 456 -4.31 -40.57 48.05
C VAL A 456 -4.84 -41.25 46.79
N LEU A 457 -4.73 -42.59 46.71
CA LEU A 457 -5.29 -43.35 45.58
C LEU A 457 -6.82 -43.33 45.56
N LYS A 458 -7.48 -43.33 46.72
CA LYS A 458 -8.94 -43.15 46.82
C LYS A 458 -9.37 -41.78 46.30
N GLN A 459 -8.65 -40.73 46.66
CA GLN A 459 -8.93 -39.37 46.18
C GLN A 459 -8.63 -39.22 44.68
N ALA A 460 -7.55 -39.82 44.18
CA ALA A 460 -7.21 -39.83 42.76
C ALA A 460 -8.29 -40.56 41.93
N LEU A 461 -8.82 -41.68 42.41
CA LEU A 461 -9.94 -42.38 41.76
C LEU A 461 -11.21 -41.52 41.74
N ALA A 462 -11.53 -40.83 42.84
CA ALA A 462 -12.69 -39.94 42.89
C ALA A 462 -12.56 -38.76 41.90
N MET A 463 -11.37 -38.18 41.78
CA MET A 463 -11.09 -37.09 40.85
C MET A 463 -11.13 -37.56 39.40
N ALA A 464 -10.49 -38.69 39.07
CA ALA A 464 -10.53 -39.27 37.73
C ALA A 464 -11.97 -39.66 37.31
N THR A 465 -12.79 -40.16 38.25
CA THR A 465 -14.20 -40.50 37.98
C THR A 465 -15.03 -39.25 37.70
N LYS A 466 -14.77 -38.14 38.42
CA LYS A 466 -15.42 -36.85 38.18
C LYS A 466 -15.01 -36.27 36.82
N ASP A 467 -13.74 -36.38 36.45
CA ASP A 467 -13.23 -35.92 35.15
C ASP A 467 -13.81 -36.76 34.00
N GLU A 468 -13.96 -38.08 34.17
CA GLU A 468 -14.63 -38.94 33.18
C GLU A 468 -16.10 -38.54 32.99
N GLN A 469 -16.82 -38.24 34.08
CA GLN A 469 -18.20 -37.75 34.01
C GLN A 469 -18.29 -36.38 33.32
N ALA A 470 -17.36 -35.46 33.61
CA ALA A 470 -17.32 -34.16 32.96
C ALA A 470 -17.00 -34.26 31.47
N ALA A 471 -16.05 -35.11 31.07
CA ALA A 471 -15.74 -35.36 29.66
C ALA A 471 -16.93 -35.95 28.90
N LYS A 472 -17.65 -36.91 29.50
CA LYS A 472 -18.88 -37.49 28.91
C LYS A 472 -19.99 -36.46 28.78
N ALA A 473 -20.16 -35.57 29.76
CA ALA A 473 -21.14 -34.49 29.70
C ALA A 473 -20.80 -33.48 28.59
N ARG A 474 -19.52 -33.15 28.39
CA ARG A 474 -19.06 -32.30 27.28
C ARG A 474 -19.33 -32.93 25.91
N LEU A 475 -19.00 -34.22 25.75
CA LEU A 475 -19.29 -34.96 24.52
C LEU A 475 -20.80 -34.96 24.22
N SER A 476 -21.64 -35.26 25.21
CA SER A 476 -23.10 -35.24 25.02
C SER A 476 -23.64 -33.84 24.71
N THR A 477 -23.05 -32.80 25.29
CA THR A 477 -23.44 -31.41 25.02
C THR A 477 -23.10 -31.01 23.59
N ILE A 478 -21.89 -31.33 23.12
CA ILE A 478 -21.48 -30.98 21.75
C ILE A 478 -22.24 -31.80 20.70
N GLU A 479 -22.51 -33.08 20.95
CA GLU A 479 -23.37 -33.91 20.09
C GLU A 479 -24.79 -33.34 20.02
N SER A 480 -25.35 -32.88 21.13
CA SER A 480 -26.66 -32.21 21.16
C SER A 480 -26.65 -30.88 20.41
N GLN A 481 -25.61 -30.07 20.56
CA GLN A 481 -25.47 -28.80 19.85
C GLN A 481 -25.39 -29.04 18.34
N ILE A 482 -24.52 -29.96 17.89
CA ILE A 482 -24.36 -30.36 16.48
C ILE A 482 -25.69 -30.88 15.91
N SER A 483 -26.42 -31.73 16.65
CA SER A 483 -27.73 -32.23 16.20
C SER A 483 -28.83 -31.16 16.10
N ALA A 484 -28.66 -30.03 16.78
CA ALA A 484 -29.58 -28.89 16.72
C ALA A 484 -29.21 -27.89 15.61
N HIS A 485 -28.10 -28.09 14.89
CA HIS A 485 -27.75 -27.21 13.77
C HIS A 485 -28.72 -27.42 12.60
N PRO A 486 -29.27 -26.34 12.00
CA PRO A 486 -30.32 -26.41 10.98
C PRO A 486 -29.85 -26.98 9.63
N PHE A 487 -28.59 -27.39 9.52
CA PHE A 487 -27.97 -27.92 8.31
C PHE A 487 -27.75 -29.44 8.36
N GLY A 488 -28.26 -30.10 9.41
CA GLY A 488 -27.97 -31.50 9.76
C GLY A 488 -28.57 -32.56 8.83
N ASP A 489 -29.64 -32.27 8.09
CA ASP A 489 -30.25 -33.24 7.18
C ASP A 489 -30.74 -32.59 5.86
N GLU A 490 -30.28 -33.15 4.74
CA GLU A 490 -30.87 -33.12 3.38
C GLU A 490 -31.09 -31.80 2.62
N ALA A 491 -30.46 -30.68 2.95
CA ALA A 491 -30.45 -29.53 2.03
C ALA A 491 -29.32 -29.63 0.97
N LYS A 492 -29.36 -30.65 0.10
CA LYS A 492 -28.61 -30.57 -1.17
C LYS A 492 -29.31 -29.55 -2.04
N ALA A 493 -28.68 -28.39 -2.26
CA ALA A 493 -29.08 -27.49 -3.33
C ALA A 493 -28.87 -28.24 -4.67
N GLU A 494 -29.92 -28.86 -5.20
CA GLU A 494 -29.89 -29.38 -6.56
C GLU A 494 -29.66 -28.20 -7.50
N ALA A 495 -28.46 -28.14 -8.09
CA ALA A 495 -28.19 -27.23 -9.18
C ALA A 495 -29.15 -27.60 -10.31
N VAL A 496 -30.18 -26.79 -10.52
CA VAL A 496 -31.02 -26.90 -11.71
C VAL A 496 -30.10 -26.63 -12.89
N ASN A 497 -29.75 -27.68 -13.63
CA ASN A 497 -28.92 -27.58 -14.81
C ASN A 497 -29.76 -26.97 -15.94
N ILE A 498 -29.92 -25.65 -15.91
CA ILE A 498 -30.57 -24.91 -16.99
C ILE A 498 -29.56 -24.89 -18.14
N THR A 499 -29.68 -25.85 -19.05
CA THR A 499 -29.01 -25.77 -20.35
C THR A 499 -29.88 -24.88 -21.23
N PRO A 500 -29.51 -23.62 -21.53
CA PRO A 500 -30.30 -22.79 -22.42
C PRO A 500 -30.21 -23.41 -23.83
N GLN A 501 -31.27 -24.10 -24.26
CA GLN A 501 -31.41 -24.43 -25.67
C GLN A 501 -31.71 -23.14 -26.42
N THR A 502 -30.72 -22.62 -27.12
CA THR A 502 -30.94 -21.57 -28.11
C THR A 502 -31.83 -22.14 -29.21
N PRO A 503 -33.03 -21.57 -29.48
CA PRO A 503 -33.73 -21.91 -30.70
C PRO A 503 -32.90 -21.39 -31.88
N SER A 504 -32.45 -22.30 -32.75
CA SER A 504 -31.80 -21.97 -34.01
C SER A 504 -32.82 -21.27 -34.91
N VAL A 505 -32.85 -19.95 -34.88
CA VAL A 505 -33.58 -19.16 -35.88
C VAL A 505 -32.72 -19.14 -37.14
N GLY A 506 -33.16 -19.87 -38.18
CA GLY A 506 -32.46 -20.00 -39.46
C GLY A 506 -32.16 -18.64 -40.08
N ALA A 507 -30.96 -18.53 -40.67
CA ALA A 507 -30.43 -17.30 -41.26
C ALA A 507 -31.42 -16.65 -42.24
N PHE A 508 -31.82 -15.41 -41.94
CA PHE A 508 -32.65 -14.60 -42.81
C PHE A 508 -31.76 -13.96 -43.89
N ASN A 509 -31.97 -14.35 -45.16
CA ASN A 509 -31.31 -13.77 -46.33
C ASN A 509 -32.03 -12.47 -46.74
N PRO A 510 -31.42 -11.27 -46.69
CA PRO A 510 -32.09 -10.03 -47.01
C PRO A 510 -31.71 -9.61 -48.44
N ASN A 511 -32.58 -9.86 -49.42
CA ASN A 511 -32.53 -9.06 -50.64
C ASN A 511 -33.95 -8.84 -51.21
N PRO A 512 -34.47 -7.59 -51.23
CA PRO A 512 -35.72 -7.27 -51.90
C PRO A 512 -35.45 -6.94 -53.37
N HIS A 513 -36.07 -7.71 -54.27
CA HIS A 513 -36.14 -7.41 -55.69
C HIS A 513 -36.79 -6.03 -55.95
N ARG A 514 -36.15 -5.22 -56.80
CA ARG A 514 -36.78 -4.13 -57.56
C ARG A 514 -36.49 -4.39 -59.04
N ASP A 515 -37.53 -4.70 -59.80
CA ASP A 515 -37.45 -4.89 -61.25
C ASP A 515 -37.27 -3.54 -61.98
N ASP A 516 -36.37 -3.49 -62.98
CA ASP A 516 -36.68 -3.04 -64.36
C ASP A 516 -35.45 -3.08 -65.31
N VAL A 517 -35.35 -4.17 -66.07
CA VAL A 517 -35.09 -4.34 -67.52
C VAL A 517 -34.04 -3.47 -68.29
N LYS A 518 -32.98 -4.19 -68.74
CA LYS A 518 -32.16 -4.14 -69.99
C LYS A 518 -31.19 -2.98 -70.28
N ALA A 519 -29.89 -3.30 -70.35
CA ALA A 519 -29.18 -3.59 -71.61
C ALA A 519 -27.72 -4.06 -71.40
N SER A 520 -27.41 -5.19 -72.02
CA SER A 520 -26.13 -5.66 -72.61
C SER A 520 -24.77 -5.37 -71.94
N ALA A 521 -24.07 -6.51 -71.77
CA ALA A 521 -22.68 -6.76 -72.09
C ALA A 521 -21.59 -6.40 -71.07
N GLY A 522 -20.87 -7.45 -70.68
CA GLY A 522 -19.41 -7.41 -70.72
C GLY A 522 -18.72 -7.24 -69.37
N LEU A 523 -18.27 -8.39 -68.87
CA LEU A 523 -16.89 -8.63 -68.41
C LEU A 523 -16.35 -7.88 -67.18
N ASP A 524 -15.88 -8.74 -66.28
CA ASP A 524 -14.62 -8.68 -65.57
C ASP A 524 -14.46 -7.79 -64.32
N ASP A 525 -13.98 -8.50 -63.31
CA ASP A 525 -12.92 -8.16 -62.38
C ASP A 525 -13.22 -7.50 -61.02
N VAL A 526 -13.05 -8.37 -60.01
CA VAL A 526 -12.02 -8.31 -58.94
C VAL A 526 -12.22 -7.32 -57.77
N ASP A 527 -12.25 -7.94 -56.58
CA ASP A 527 -11.80 -7.51 -55.24
C ASP A 527 -11.92 -6.04 -54.81
N ALA A 528 -12.70 -5.82 -53.75
CA ALA A 528 -12.23 -5.28 -52.46
C ALA A 528 -13.32 -5.44 -51.38
#